data_AF-A0A2J7ZS55-F1
#
_entry.id   AF-A0A2J7ZS55-F1
#
_cell.length_a   1.000
_cell.length_b   1.000
_cell.length_c   1.000
_cell.angle_alpha   90.00
_cell.angle_beta   90.00
_cell.angle_gamma   90.00
#
_symmetry.space_group_name_H-M   'P 1'
#
loop_
_entity.id
_entity.type
_entity.pdbx_description
1 polymer ?
#
loop_
_entity_poly.entity_id
_entity_poly.type
_entity_poly.pdbx_seq_one_letter_code
_entity_poly.pdbx_strand_id
1 'polypeptide(L)'
;MQFLSCEIPAPEVVQGVVTRTVPGEPAATQTLAACRRELRPLTGADAHGGLELGPPLQLYADPAPLHAGVEPPPRRPYAPRRPFHHPVWDPFSSAVYLCEGHGVARLGGDGWVALVAGAVTEKGEADGPGTAARFRSPRYLVSDGQGALYVAQERRIRKLQLPRAAGLEPGQREAAPAGGGSAAAAAPAAAAGGRAPAAAAGGEVLVSTLPLLAPADIWGLAYDDGEHGGGSGGGGASGGLLFMTDTALYRLPLGDPAAGPLLLAGREGARGAATGAGADARFNSAYGIVRDGEGNVYASDLGANSLRRVAADGTVSSAAAGLRGSLDPAILPNGCLALCRTDGGLHVLGLGLKLPRLHAAAPPLPPPPPAGPPPRTLPADMCALLGRQPDAFADVAIEVSGRTFHAHSAVLAARSDYWRQCLGGACDADSGAGSGSQQQQQQQQQRRLSLPGAEAAAFEVVLRFVYTGAADVPPALAEGVAELAARLLLPELRELAAAVAAGAPVAAVTVAGLAPAGSNIT
;
A
#
# COMPACT_ATOMS: atom_id res chain seq x y z
N MET A 1 -10.19 -40.12 9.39
CA MET A 1 -10.77 -39.27 10.44
C MET A 1 -12.09 -38.73 9.92
N GLN A 2 -13.18 -38.85 10.67
CA GLN A 2 -14.43 -38.17 10.36
C GLN A 2 -14.33 -36.77 10.95
N PHE A 3 -14.22 -35.76 10.09
CA PHE A 3 -14.32 -34.36 10.51
C PHE A 3 -15.79 -33.92 10.33
N LEU A 4 -16.24 -32.95 11.14
CA LEU A 4 -17.53 -32.31 10.92
C LEU A 4 -17.55 -31.73 9.49
N SER A 5 -18.57 -32.08 8.72
CA SER A 5 -18.77 -31.60 7.35
C SER A 5 -20.23 -31.22 7.20
N CYS A 6 -20.49 -30.03 6.68
CA CYS A 6 -21.84 -29.61 6.35
C CYS A 6 -21.88 -28.76 5.08
N GLU A 7 -23.05 -28.77 4.45
CA GLU A 7 -23.33 -27.95 3.28
C GLU A 7 -24.33 -26.86 3.67
N ILE A 8 -24.03 -25.64 3.27
CA ILE A 8 -24.88 -24.48 3.54
C ILE A 8 -25.45 -24.04 2.18
N PRO A 9 -26.75 -24.23 1.95
CA PRO A 9 -27.35 -23.79 0.70
C PRO A 9 -27.30 -22.27 0.61
N ALA A 10 -27.03 -21.76 -0.58
CA ALA A 10 -27.18 -20.35 -0.90
C ALA A 10 -28.11 -20.20 -2.10
N PRO A 11 -28.84 -19.08 -2.22
CA PRO A 11 -29.68 -18.81 -3.38
C PRO A 11 -28.86 -18.63 -4.66
N GLU A 12 -27.57 -18.32 -4.52
CA GLU A 12 -26.66 -17.98 -5.60
C GLU A 12 -25.25 -18.49 -5.31
N VAL A 13 -24.38 -18.46 -6.32
CA VAL A 13 -22.95 -18.80 -6.16
C VAL A 13 -22.28 -17.85 -5.18
N VAL A 14 -21.60 -18.41 -4.19
CA VAL A 14 -20.75 -17.68 -3.25
C VAL A 14 -19.36 -17.53 -3.86
N GLN A 15 -18.81 -16.32 -3.88
CA GLN A 15 -17.52 -16.01 -4.50
C GLN A 15 -16.47 -15.51 -3.48
N GLY A 16 -16.66 -15.92 -2.23
CA GLY A 16 -15.76 -15.66 -1.12
C GLY A 16 -16.48 -15.42 0.20
N VAL A 17 -15.75 -15.64 1.28
CA VAL A 17 -16.20 -15.45 2.66
C VAL A 17 -15.15 -14.62 3.40
N VAL A 18 -15.60 -13.68 4.22
CA VAL A 18 -14.72 -12.81 5.01
C VAL A 18 -15.30 -12.59 6.40
N THR A 19 -14.45 -12.58 7.41
CA THR A 19 -14.81 -12.15 8.77
C THR A 19 -14.28 -10.74 9.00
N ARG A 20 -15.12 -9.86 9.55
CA ARG A 20 -14.78 -8.51 9.98
C ARG A 20 -15.12 -8.29 11.46
N THR A 21 -14.55 -7.26 12.08
CA THR A 21 -15.01 -6.79 13.39
C THR A 21 -16.34 -6.04 13.26
N VAL A 22 -17.21 -6.18 14.25
CA VAL A 22 -18.47 -5.41 14.34
C VAL A 22 -18.18 -4.01 14.88
N PRO A 23 -18.68 -2.94 14.26
CA PRO A 23 -18.48 -1.58 14.78
C PRO A 23 -19.16 -1.40 16.13
N GLY A 24 -18.46 -0.77 17.07
CA GLY A 24 -19.03 -0.42 18.38
C GLY A 24 -19.10 -1.57 19.37
N GLU A 25 -18.78 -2.81 18.96
CA GLU A 25 -18.77 -3.98 19.84
C GLU A 25 -17.35 -4.58 19.90
N PRO A 26 -16.60 -4.33 20.98
CA PRO A 26 -15.23 -4.85 21.09
C PRO A 26 -15.23 -6.38 21.08
N ALA A 27 -14.37 -6.96 20.25
CA ALA A 27 -14.21 -8.40 20.02
C ALA A 27 -15.39 -9.14 19.34
N ALA A 28 -16.51 -8.47 19.05
CA ALA A 28 -17.56 -9.07 18.23
C ALA A 28 -17.14 -9.12 16.77
N THR A 29 -17.38 -10.25 16.11
CA THR A 29 -17.08 -10.43 14.69
C THR A 29 -18.32 -10.81 13.90
N GLN A 30 -18.34 -10.42 12.63
CA GLN A 30 -19.37 -10.78 11.68
C GLN A 30 -18.72 -11.41 10.47
N THR A 31 -19.16 -12.62 10.14
CA THR A 31 -18.76 -13.32 8.91
C THR A 31 -19.75 -13.02 7.81
N LEU A 32 -19.25 -12.68 6.62
CA LEU A 32 -20.02 -12.32 5.44
C LEU A 32 -19.67 -13.26 4.28
N ALA A 33 -20.69 -13.73 3.58
CA ALA A 33 -20.56 -14.43 2.31
C ALA A 33 -20.92 -13.48 1.15
N ALA A 34 -20.06 -13.44 0.13
CA ALA A 34 -20.30 -12.70 -1.11
C ALA A 34 -21.14 -13.54 -2.08
N CYS A 35 -22.45 -13.37 -2.04
CA CYS A 35 -23.42 -14.08 -2.87
C CYS A 35 -23.77 -13.21 -4.09
N ARG A 36 -23.01 -13.34 -5.18
CA ARG A 36 -23.07 -12.46 -6.36
C ARG A 36 -23.10 -10.97 -5.99
N ARG A 37 -24.24 -10.29 -6.13
CA ARG A 37 -24.39 -8.84 -5.91
C ARG A 37 -24.84 -8.50 -4.48
N GLU A 38 -24.79 -9.48 -3.58
CA GLU A 38 -25.24 -9.34 -2.20
C GLU A 38 -24.14 -9.79 -1.23
N LEU A 39 -24.12 -9.16 -0.05
CA LEU A 39 -23.35 -9.64 1.09
C LEU A 39 -24.34 -10.17 2.13
N ARG A 40 -24.19 -11.43 2.53
CA ARG A 40 -25.09 -12.08 3.48
C ARG A 40 -24.31 -12.47 4.73
N PRO A 41 -24.80 -12.16 5.95
CA PRO A 41 -24.20 -12.66 7.17
C PRO A 41 -24.24 -14.19 7.20
N LEU A 42 -23.15 -14.81 7.61
CA LEU A 42 -23.10 -16.23 7.94
C LEU A 42 -23.20 -16.35 9.47
N THR A 43 -24.40 -16.61 9.97
CA THR A 43 -24.66 -16.76 11.40
C THR A 43 -24.06 -18.06 11.92
N GLY A 44 -23.67 -18.10 13.19
CA GLY A 44 -23.04 -19.29 13.79
C GLY A 44 -21.61 -19.58 13.32
N ALA A 45 -20.98 -18.67 12.57
CA ALA A 45 -19.58 -18.82 12.11
C ALA A 45 -18.54 -18.80 13.25
N ASP A 46 -18.92 -18.25 14.40
CA ASP A 46 -18.19 -18.23 15.66
C ASP A 46 -18.48 -19.43 16.57
N ALA A 47 -19.50 -20.23 16.24
CA ALA A 47 -19.89 -21.43 16.96
C ALA A 47 -19.67 -22.70 16.12
N HIS A 48 -19.70 -23.88 16.73
CA HIS A 48 -19.58 -25.16 15.99
C HIS A 48 -20.93 -25.67 15.42
N GLY A 49 -21.95 -24.83 15.33
CA GLY A 49 -23.29 -25.19 14.85
C GLY A 49 -24.18 -23.97 14.55
N GLY A 50 -25.34 -24.20 13.92
CA GLY A 50 -26.27 -23.13 13.54
C GLY A 50 -25.81 -22.26 12.37
N LEU A 51 -24.95 -22.83 11.50
CA LEU A 51 -24.42 -22.16 10.32
C LEU A 51 -25.50 -21.93 9.27
N GLU A 52 -25.92 -20.67 9.11
CA GLU A 52 -26.97 -20.29 8.17
C GLU A 52 -26.66 -18.95 7.49
N LEU A 53 -27.11 -18.81 6.24
CA LEU A 53 -27.03 -17.53 5.53
C LEU A 53 -28.22 -16.65 5.87
N GLY A 54 -27.94 -15.51 6.48
CA GLY A 54 -28.92 -14.48 6.78
C GLY A 54 -29.42 -13.72 5.55
N PRO A 55 -30.32 -12.74 5.77
CA PRO A 55 -30.78 -11.85 4.72
C PRO A 55 -29.63 -10.96 4.18
N PRO A 56 -29.74 -10.43 2.95
CA PRO A 56 -28.77 -9.49 2.39
C PRO A 56 -28.60 -8.26 3.29
N LEU A 57 -27.35 -7.84 3.50
CA LEU A 57 -27.04 -6.57 4.13
C LEU A 57 -27.53 -5.42 3.26
N GLN A 58 -28.15 -4.42 3.90
CA GLN A 58 -28.41 -3.15 3.25
C GLN A 58 -27.10 -2.36 3.15
N LEU A 59 -26.64 -2.14 1.92
CA LEU A 59 -25.44 -1.38 1.62
C LEU A 59 -25.80 0.06 1.25
N TYR A 60 -24.90 1.00 1.54
CA TYR A 60 -25.09 2.42 1.24
C TYR A 60 -23.90 2.99 0.48
N ALA A 61 -24.13 3.90 -0.47
CA ALA A 61 -23.05 4.52 -1.25
C ALA A 61 -22.40 5.64 -0.44
N ASP A 62 -21.10 5.55 -0.17
CA ASP A 62 -20.37 6.52 0.64
C ASP A 62 -20.65 7.97 0.17
N PRO A 63 -21.10 8.89 1.05
CA PRO A 63 -21.34 10.27 0.65
C PRO A 63 -20.05 10.93 0.18
N ALA A 64 -20.14 11.74 -0.90
CA ALA A 64 -19.02 12.60 -1.29
C ALA A 64 -18.59 13.47 -0.08
N PRO A 65 -17.27 13.74 0.09
CA PRO A 65 -16.77 14.43 1.27
C PRO A 65 -17.51 15.76 1.50
N LEU A 66 -18.12 15.88 2.67
CA LEU A 66 -18.85 17.07 3.07
C LEU A 66 -17.87 18.14 3.54
N HIS A 67 -18.09 19.37 3.08
CA HIS A 67 -17.45 20.53 3.69
C HIS A 67 -18.07 20.73 5.08
N ALA A 68 -17.26 21.11 6.06
CA ALA A 68 -17.71 21.29 7.44
C ALA A 68 -18.95 22.23 7.51
N GLY A 69 -20.02 21.75 8.14
CA GLY A 69 -21.27 22.51 8.34
C GLY A 69 -22.44 22.13 7.43
N VAL A 70 -22.30 21.14 6.54
CA VAL A 70 -23.40 20.63 5.69
C VAL A 70 -23.95 19.34 6.31
N GLU A 71 -25.28 19.25 6.47
CA GLU A 71 -25.94 18.01 6.90
C GLU A 71 -25.57 16.87 5.95
N PRO A 72 -25.23 15.68 6.46
CA PRO A 72 -24.87 14.56 5.62
C PRO A 72 -26.02 14.19 4.68
N PRO A 73 -25.74 13.96 3.38
CA PRO A 73 -26.79 13.68 2.42
C PRO A 73 -27.49 12.38 2.81
N PRO A 74 -28.78 12.21 2.41
CA PRO A 74 -29.54 11.02 2.75
C PRO A 74 -28.82 9.76 2.27
N ARG A 75 -28.77 8.72 3.13
CA ARG A 75 -28.09 7.45 2.83
C ARG A 75 -28.71 6.85 1.57
N ARG A 76 -27.95 6.83 0.47
CA ARG A 76 -28.41 6.24 -0.80
C ARG A 76 -28.11 4.75 -0.79
N PRO A 77 -29.11 3.88 -1.02
CA PRO A 77 -28.86 2.45 -1.19
C PRO A 77 -27.81 2.20 -2.26
N TYR A 78 -26.82 1.37 -1.95
CA TYR A 78 -25.82 0.94 -2.89
C TYR A 78 -26.32 -0.28 -3.65
N ALA A 79 -26.42 -0.16 -4.98
CA ALA A 79 -26.75 -1.26 -5.86
C ALA A 79 -25.49 -1.65 -6.67
N PRO A 80 -24.82 -2.76 -6.32
CA PRO A 80 -23.60 -3.20 -7.02
C PRO A 80 -23.90 -3.43 -8.50
N ARG A 81 -23.05 -3.02 -9.42
CA ARG A 81 -23.24 -3.23 -10.87
C ARG A 81 -22.72 -4.59 -11.33
N ARG A 82 -21.76 -5.15 -10.61
CA ARG A 82 -21.19 -6.49 -10.87
C ARG A 82 -21.18 -7.33 -9.59
N PRO A 83 -21.00 -8.66 -9.70
CA PRO A 83 -20.82 -9.51 -8.54
C PRO A 83 -19.59 -9.11 -7.70
N PHE A 84 -19.74 -9.19 -6.39
CA PHE A 84 -18.67 -9.13 -5.42
C PHE A 84 -17.93 -10.46 -5.34
N HIS A 85 -16.61 -10.41 -5.26
CA HIS A 85 -15.77 -11.60 -5.22
C HIS A 85 -14.44 -11.31 -4.50
N HIS A 86 -13.84 -12.38 -3.94
CA HIS A 86 -12.58 -12.35 -3.19
C HIS A 86 -12.48 -11.24 -2.13
N PRO A 87 -13.43 -11.18 -1.17
CA PRO A 87 -13.36 -10.22 -0.10
C PRO A 87 -12.20 -10.52 0.86
N VAL A 88 -11.58 -9.47 1.41
CA VAL A 88 -10.53 -9.55 2.42
C VAL A 88 -10.79 -8.55 3.54
N TRP A 89 -10.49 -8.93 4.77
CA TRP A 89 -10.45 -8.03 5.91
C TRP A 89 -9.07 -7.38 6.02
N ASP A 90 -9.07 -6.07 6.26
CA ASP A 90 -7.84 -5.31 6.51
C ASP A 90 -7.85 -4.73 7.94
N PRO A 91 -6.96 -5.19 8.83
CA PRO A 91 -6.90 -4.67 10.19
C PRO A 91 -6.37 -3.24 10.26
N PHE A 92 -5.59 -2.78 9.27
CA PHE A 92 -5.04 -1.41 9.23
C PHE A 92 -6.14 -0.35 9.14
N SER A 93 -7.11 -0.53 8.24
CA SER A 93 -8.22 0.39 8.02
C SER A 93 -9.55 -0.06 8.66
N SER A 94 -9.55 -1.22 9.33
CA SER A 94 -10.74 -1.85 9.92
C SER A 94 -11.92 -1.95 8.93
N ALA A 95 -11.61 -2.32 7.69
CA ALA A 95 -12.56 -2.38 6.59
C ALA A 95 -12.43 -3.68 5.80
N VAL A 96 -13.50 -4.05 5.10
CA VAL A 96 -13.48 -5.13 4.12
C VAL A 96 -13.21 -4.54 2.74
N TYR A 97 -12.30 -5.14 1.99
CA TYR A 97 -12.07 -4.82 0.58
C TYR A 97 -12.49 -5.99 -0.27
N LEU A 98 -13.09 -5.73 -1.42
CA LEU A 98 -13.60 -6.77 -2.30
C LEU A 98 -13.56 -6.31 -3.75
N CYS A 99 -13.48 -7.26 -4.69
CA CYS A 99 -13.54 -6.94 -6.11
C CYS A 99 -15.00 -6.78 -6.55
N GLU A 100 -15.27 -5.73 -7.32
CA GLU A 100 -16.52 -5.55 -8.05
C GLU A 100 -16.21 -5.29 -9.53
N GLY A 101 -16.42 -6.29 -10.37
CA GLY A 101 -16.00 -6.23 -11.77
C GLY A 101 -14.49 -5.99 -11.89
N HIS A 102 -14.11 -4.84 -12.48
CA HIS A 102 -12.72 -4.42 -12.66
C HIS A 102 -12.27 -3.37 -11.62
N GLY A 103 -13.01 -3.20 -10.53
CA GLY A 103 -12.71 -2.27 -9.44
C GLY A 103 -12.53 -2.98 -8.10
N VAL A 104 -11.89 -2.27 -7.17
CA VAL A 104 -11.79 -2.67 -5.75
C VAL A 104 -12.65 -1.72 -4.93
N ALA A 105 -13.63 -2.27 -4.22
CA ALA A 105 -14.52 -1.54 -3.34
C ALA A 105 -14.14 -1.76 -1.87
N ARG A 106 -14.27 -0.71 -1.07
CA ARG A 106 -14.15 -0.72 0.39
C ARG A 106 -15.55 -0.73 1.00
N LEU A 107 -15.79 -1.68 1.90
CA LEU A 107 -16.94 -1.75 2.77
C LEU A 107 -16.53 -1.34 4.20
N GLY A 108 -17.05 -0.19 4.64
CA GLY A 108 -16.93 0.26 6.01
C GLY A 108 -17.75 -0.58 6.98
N GLY A 109 -17.40 -0.50 8.25
CA GLY A 109 -18.14 -1.17 9.32
C GLY A 109 -19.62 -0.75 9.39
N ASP A 110 -19.89 0.52 9.12
CA ASP A 110 -21.20 1.16 9.08
C ASP A 110 -22.02 0.88 7.80
N GLY A 111 -21.54 0.01 6.92
CA GLY A 111 -22.25 -0.45 5.72
C GLY A 111 -22.08 0.47 4.50
N TRP A 112 -21.22 1.48 4.57
CA TRP A 112 -20.90 2.28 3.39
C TRP A 112 -19.94 1.55 2.45
N VAL A 113 -20.21 1.66 1.16
CA VAL A 113 -19.41 1.12 0.08
C VAL A 113 -18.88 2.26 -0.77
N ALA A 114 -17.57 2.27 -0.97
CA ALA A 114 -16.88 3.21 -1.84
C ALA A 114 -15.98 2.44 -2.81
N LEU A 115 -15.98 2.85 -4.09
CA LEU A 115 -14.97 2.37 -5.04
C LEU A 115 -13.66 3.08 -4.74
N VAL A 116 -12.65 2.33 -4.28
CA VAL A 116 -11.37 2.91 -3.84
C VAL A 116 -10.26 2.80 -4.88
N ALA A 117 -10.37 1.85 -5.81
CA ALA A 117 -9.42 1.72 -6.90
C ALA A 117 -10.07 1.12 -8.15
N GLY A 118 -9.60 1.54 -9.33
CA GLY A 118 -10.10 0.99 -10.60
C GLY A 118 -11.45 1.55 -11.03
N ALA A 119 -12.09 0.84 -11.97
CA ALA A 119 -13.40 1.16 -12.49
C ALA A 119 -14.21 -0.13 -12.64
N VAL A 120 -15.47 -0.17 -12.22
CA VAL A 120 -16.25 -1.43 -12.18
C VAL A 120 -16.42 -2.09 -13.55
N THR A 121 -16.57 -1.29 -14.61
CA THR A 121 -16.88 -1.78 -15.97
C THR A 121 -15.74 -1.63 -16.96
N GLU A 122 -14.71 -0.85 -16.63
CA GLU A 122 -13.62 -0.54 -17.55
C GLU A 122 -12.38 -1.33 -17.16
N LYS A 123 -11.97 -2.21 -18.05
CA LYS A 123 -10.77 -3.02 -17.88
C LYS A 123 -9.53 -2.25 -18.32
N GLY A 124 -8.39 -2.50 -17.69
CA GLY A 124 -7.11 -1.95 -18.13
C GLY A 124 -5.98 -2.31 -17.18
N GLU A 125 -4.82 -1.70 -17.39
CA GLU A 125 -3.62 -2.00 -16.60
C GLU A 125 -2.91 -0.74 -16.11
N ALA A 126 -3.53 0.43 -16.25
CA ALA A 126 -2.97 1.69 -15.79
C ALA A 126 -2.71 1.64 -14.28
N ASP A 127 -1.49 1.96 -13.88
CA ASP A 127 -1.15 2.33 -12.50
C ASP A 127 -1.55 3.78 -12.24
N GLY A 128 -1.63 4.17 -10.97
CA GLY A 128 -2.02 5.52 -10.59
C GLY A 128 -2.92 5.59 -9.36
N PRO A 129 -3.39 6.80 -9.02
CA PRO A 129 -4.21 7.01 -7.84
C PRO A 129 -5.65 6.53 -8.05
N GLY A 130 -6.22 5.93 -7.02
CA GLY A 130 -7.60 5.51 -6.85
C GLY A 130 -8.28 5.01 -8.13
N THR A 131 -9.32 5.73 -8.53
CA THR A 131 -10.15 5.40 -9.70
C THR A 131 -9.51 5.81 -11.04
N ALA A 132 -8.32 6.41 -11.06
CA ALA A 132 -7.53 6.59 -12.27
C ALA A 132 -6.78 5.31 -12.68
N ALA A 133 -6.45 4.45 -11.71
CA ALA A 133 -5.91 3.12 -12.01
C ALA A 133 -6.93 2.26 -12.76
N ARG A 134 -6.46 1.19 -13.41
CA ARG A 134 -7.33 0.20 -14.08
C ARG A 134 -6.86 -1.22 -13.80
N PHE A 135 -7.82 -2.12 -13.64
CA PHE A 135 -7.59 -3.56 -13.52
C PHE A 135 -8.22 -4.32 -14.67
N ARG A 136 -7.58 -5.39 -15.14
CA ARG A 136 -8.07 -6.21 -16.26
C ARG A 136 -9.00 -7.33 -15.77
N SER A 137 -8.60 -8.01 -14.71
CA SER A 137 -9.37 -9.08 -14.05
C SER A 137 -8.82 -9.25 -12.64
N PRO A 138 -9.15 -8.32 -11.72
CA PRO A 138 -8.66 -8.41 -10.35
C PRO A 138 -9.28 -9.63 -9.66
N ARG A 139 -8.44 -10.51 -9.13
CA ARG A 139 -8.81 -11.70 -8.36
C ARG A 139 -7.96 -11.75 -7.10
N TYR A 140 -8.45 -12.42 -6.06
CA TYR A 140 -7.72 -12.67 -4.82
C TYR A 140 -7.09 -11.42 -4.21
N LEU A 141 -7.81 -10.76 -3.30
CA LEU A 141 -7.26 -9.71 -2.48
C LEU A 141 -6.61 -10.29 -1.23
N VAL A 142 -5.47 -9.74 -0.82
CA VAL A 142 -4.88 -10.02 0.48
C VAL A 142 -4.33 -8.74 1.13
N SER A 143 -4.46 -8.62 2.45
CA SER A 143 -3.89 -7.52 3.23
C SER A 143 -2.59 -7.96 3.91
N ASP A 144 -1.61 -7.06 3.99
CA ASP A 144 -0.44 -7.22 4.87
C ASP A 144 -0.70 -6.74 6.31
N GLY A 145 -1.86 -6.13 6.57
CA GLY A 145 -2.24 -5.54 7.84
C GLY A 145 -1.48 -4.28 8.23
N GLN A 146 -0.59 -3.77 7.37
CA GLN A 146 0.24 -2.58 7.58
C GLN A 146 -0.12 -1.44 6.62
N GLY A 147 -1.20 -1.60 5.85
CA GLY A 147 -1.74 -0.58 4.96
C GLY A 147 -1.42 -0.81 3.49
N ALA A 148 -0.97 -2.01 3.09
CA ALA A 148 -1.01 -2.40 1.69
C ALA A 148 -1.95 -3.59 1.46
N LEU A 149 -2.69 -3.51 0.37
CA LEU A 149 -3.42 -4.63 -0.19
C LEU A 149 -2.71 -5.10 -1.46
N TYR A 150 -2.74 -6.40 -1.70
CA TYR A 150 -2.26 -7.00 -2.93
C TYR A 150 -3.42 -7.67 -3.64
N VAL A 151 -3.52 -7.45 -4.94
CA VAL A 151 -4.52 -8.08 -5.79
C VAL A 151 -3.83 -8.79 -6.93
N ALA A 152 -4.19 -10.06 -7.14
CA ALA A 152 -3.73 -10.81 -8.29
C ALA A 152 -4.50 -10.37 -9.54
N GLN A 153 -3.83 -10.33 -10.67
CA GLN A 153 -4.43 -10.07 -11.96
C GLN A 153 -3.70 -10.88 -13.01
N GLU A 154 -4.33 -11.95 -13.47
CA GLU A 154 -3.70 -12.90 -14.40
C GLU A 154 -2.34 -13.35 -13.81
N ARG A 155 -1.23 -13.03 -14.48
CA ARG A 155 0.14 -13.36 -14.04
C ARG A 155 0.82 -12.28 -13.20
N ARG A 156 0.14 -11.17 -12.92
CA ARG A 156 0.71 -10.00 -12.22
C ARG A 156 0.09 -9.87 -10.82
N ILE A 157 0.83 -9.21 -9.94
CA ILE A 157 0.33 -8.79 -8.64
C ILE A 157 0.40 -7.27 -8.58
N ARG A 158 -0.70 -6.64 -8.18
CA ARG A 158 -0.84 -5.20 -8.04
C ARG A 158 -0.87 -4.87 -6.55
N LYS A 159 -0.13 -3.85 -6.14
CA LYS A 159 -0.13 -3.31 -4.78
C LYS A 159 -0.99 -2.06 -4.72
N LEU A 160 -1.94 -2.03 -3.79
CA LEU A 160 -2.76 -0.87 -3.43
C LEU A 160 -2.26 -0.35 -2.09
N GLN A 161 -1.62 0.81 -2.08
CA GLN A 161 -1.21 1.49 -0.85
C GLN A 161 -2.40 2.27 -0.29
N LEU A 162 -2.86 1.87 0.89
CA LEU A 162 -3.94 2.55 1.59
C LEU A 162 -3.44 3.86 2.20
N PRO A 163 -4.25 4.92 2.18
CA PRO A 163 -3.89 6.18 2.83
C PRO A 163 -3.83 6.00 4.34
N ARG A 164 -2.88 6.70 4.98
CA ARG A 164 -2.86 6.81 6.43
C ARG A 164 -4.08 7.61 6.86
N ALA A 165 -4.81 7.13 7.87
CA ALA A 165 -5.87 7.91 8.49
C ALA A 165 -5.27 9.23 9.01
N ALA A 166 -5.78 10.37 8.50
CA ALA A 166 -5.42 11.67 9.04
C ALA A 166 -5.96 11.77 10.47
N GLY A 167 -5.09 11.94 11.46
CA GLY A 167 -5.51 12.31 12.83
C GLY A 167 -5.07 11.40 13.99
N LEU A 168 -4.05 10.54 13.84
CA LEU A 168 -3.43 9.88 14.99
C LEU A 168 -1.94 10.22 15.07
N GLU A 169 -1.66 11.46 15.46
CA GLU A 169 -0.39 11.78 16.11
C GLU A 169 -0.35 11.05 17.47
N PRO A 170 0.71 10.29 17.79
CA PRO A 170 0.81 9.67 19.09
C PRO A 170 1.13 10.76 20.14
N GLY A 171 0.13 11.15 20.94
CA GLY A 171 0.41 11.76 22.25
C GLY A 171 -0.24 13.10 22.59
N GLN A 172 -1.43 13.44 22.09
CA GLN A 172 -2.18 14.57 22.67
C GLN A 172 -3.60 14.16 23.05
N ARG A 173 -3.82 13.94 24.36
CA ARG A 173 -5.13 14.04 24.98
C ARG A 173 -5.51 15.52 24.97
N GLU A 174 -6.33 15.94 24.02
CA GLU A 174 -7.00 17.24 24.14
C GLU A 174 -8.30 17.07 24.92
N ALA A 175 -8.34 17.78 26.04
CA ALA A 175 -9.48 17.91 26.92
C ALA A 175 -10.62 18.66 26.20
N ALA A 176 -11.85 18.20 26.43
CA ALA A 176 -13.06 18.82 25.91
C ALA A 176 -13.19 20.30 26.36
N PRO A 177 -13.58 21.23 25.46
CA PRO A 177 -14.18 22.48 25.87
C PRO A 177 -15.71 22.39 25.85
N ALA A 178 -16.29 22.95 26.90
CA ALA A 178 -17.72 23.16 27.09
C ALA A 178 -18.22 24.41 26.35
N GLY A 179 -19.48 24.37 25.89
CA GLY A 179 -20.41 25.50 25.95
C GLY A 179 -20.47 26.49 24.78
N GLY A 180 -21.62 26.48 24.08
CA GLY A 180 -22.47 27.66 23.87
C GLY A 180 -22.25 28.56 22.63
N GLY A 181 -23.33 28.83 21.87
CA GLY A 181 -23.55 30.16 21.26
C GLY A 181 -23.86 30.27 19.75
N SER A 182 -25.12 30.04 19.37
CA SER A 182 -26.00 30.89 18.52
C SER A 182 -25.50 31.74 17.31
N ALA A 183 -26.11 31.42 16.15
CA ALA A 183 -26.77 32.31 15.14
C ALA A 183 -26.00 33.09 14.04
N ALA A 184 -26.25 32.63 12.80
CA ALA A 184 -26.85 33.30 11.63
C ALA A 184 -26.23 34.57 10.97
N ALA A 185 -25.95 34.48 9.66
CA ALA A 185 -26.52 35.36 8.61
C ALA A 185 -26.10 35.00 7.15
N ALA A 186 -27.12 34.74 6.32
CA ALA A 186 -27.36 35.15 4.92
C ALA A 186 -26.29 35.04 3.77
N ALA A 187 -26.74 34.42 2.68
CA ALA A 187 -26.24 34.42 1.28
C ALA A 187 -26.61 35.75 0.53
N PRO A 188 -26.38 36.00 -0.80
CA PRO A 188 -26.05 35.04 -1.89
C PRO A 188 -25.09 35.47 -3.05
N ALA A 189 -24.76 34.43 -3.85
CA ALA A 189 -24.25 34.25 -5.22
C ALA A 189 -23.92 35.43 -6.19
N ALA A 190 -22.83 35.26 -6.98
CA ALA A 190 -22.83 35.37 -8.46
C ALA A 190 -21.51 34.89 -9.15
N ALA A 191 -21.70 33.94 -10.09
CA ALA A 191 -21.11 33.78 -11.44
C ALA A 191 -19.57 33.67 -11.73
N ALA A 192 -19.29 32.56 -12.43
CA ALA A 192 -18.41 32.38 -13.62
C ALA A 192 -16.88 32.40 -13.48
N GLY A 193 -16.26 31.32 -13.97
CA GLY A 193 -14.83 31.26 -14.32
C GLY A 193 -14.23 29.89 -14.06
N GLY A 194 -13.78 29.22 -15.13
CA GLY A 194 -13.22 27.87 -15.06
C GLY A 194 -12.13 27.73 -14.00
N ARG A 195 -12.17 26.62 -13.25
CA ARG A 195 -11.13 26.27 -12.29
C ARG A 195 -10.60 24.87 -12.59
N ALA A 196 -9.27 24.84 -12.70
CA ALA A 196 -8.40 23.68 -12.62
C ALA A 196 -8.87 22.67 -11.56
N PRO A 197 -8.58 21.37 -11.72
CA PRO A 197 -8.99 20.37 -10.75
C PRO A 197 -8.45 20.76 -9.38
N ALA A 198 -9.37 20.95 -8.44
CA ALA A 198 -9.06 21.22 -7.05
C ALA A 198 -8.18 20.07 -6.53
N ALA A 199 -7.01 20.43 -6.00
CA ALA A 199 -6.14 19.51 -5.30
C ALA A 199 -6.95 18.80 -4.19
N ALA A 200 -7.11 17.49 -4.33
CA ALA A 200 -7.72 16.64 -3.34
C ALA A 200 -6.80 16.57 -2.11
N ALA A 201 -7.16 17.31 -1.06
CA ALA A 201 -6.61 17.12 0.27
C ALA A 201 -7.32 15.93 0.91
N GLY A 202 -6.69 14.76 0.84
CA GLY A 202 -7.13 13.48 1.39
C GLY A 202 -6.50 12.36 0.58
N GLY A 203 -5.45 11.71 1.10
CA GLY A 203 -4.64 10.76 0.34
C GLY A 203 -5.50 9.69 -0.33
N GLU A 204 -5.45 9.61 -1.66
CA GLU A 204 -6.10 8.54 -2.40
C GLU A 204 -5.28 7.24 -2.33
N VAL A 205 -5.91 6.09 -2.55
CA VAL A 205 -5.20 4.80 -2.66
C VAL A 205 -4.24 4.86 -3.85
N LEU A 206 -2.98 4.49 -3.68
CA LEU A 206 -2.03 4.44 -4.82
C LEU A 206 -1.91 3.01 -5.34
N VAL A 207 -2.21 2.79 -6.62
CA VAL A 207 -2.05 1.48 -7.27
C VAL A 207 -0.75 1.42 -8.06
N SER A 208 0.02 0.36 -7.83
CA SER A 208 1.26 0.06 -8.56
C SER A 208 1.32 -1.43 -8.94
N THR A 209 2.05 -1.75 -10.00
CA THR A 209 2.31 -3.13 -10.42
C THR A 209 3.65 -3.61 -9.85
N LEU A 210 3.68 -4.76 -9.18
CA LEU A 210 4.96 -5.35 -8.74
C LEU A 210 5.80 -5.75 -9.96
N PRO A 211 7.13 -5.54 -9.95
CA PRO A 211 8.02 -5.80 -11.08
C PRO A 211 8.32 -7.29 -11.26
N LEU A 212 7.29 -8.13 -11.19
CA LEU A 212 7.36 -9.57 -11.34
C LEU A 212 6.22 -10.08 -12.22
N LEU A 213 6.53 -11.09 -13.03
CA LEU A 213 5.53 -11.90 -13.72
C LEU A 213 5.55 -13.32 -13.16
N ALA A 214 4.44 -13.78 -12.60
CA ALA A 214 4.27 -15.16 -12.16
C ALA A 214 4.45 -16.13 -13.34
N PRO A 215 4.90 -17.38 -13.12
CA PRO A 215 5.13 -18.35 -14.20
C PRO A 215 3.88 -18.71 -15.03
N ALA A 216 2.70 -18.66 -14.41
CA ALA A 216 1.40 -18.83 -15.03
C ALA A 216 0.35 -17.96 -14.32
N ASP A 217 -0.91 -18.06 -14.75
CA ASP A 217 -2.01 -17.31 -14.15
C ASP A 217 -2.15 -17.65 -12.66
N ILE A 218 -2.36 -16.61 -11.87
CA ILE A 218 -2.55 -16.72 -10.43
C ILE A 218 -4.02 -17.09 -10.17
N TRP A 219 -4.17 -18.22 -9.48
CA TRP A 219 -5.42 -18.83 -9.06
C TRP A 219 -5.55 -18.89 -7.54
N GLY A 220 -4.69 -18.21 -6.79
CA GLY A 220 -4.83 -18.03 -5.34
C GLY A 220 -3.75 -17.11 -4.80
N LEU A 221 -4.08 -16.33 -3.78
CA LEU A 221 -3.16 -15.40 -3.12
C LEU A 221 -3.37 -15.43 -1.61
N ALA A 222 -2.29 -15.47 -0.84
CA ALA A 222 -2.27 -15.35 0.61
C ALA A 222 -1.05 -14.56 1.07
N TYR A 223 -1.10 -14.00 2.28
CA TYR A 223 0.00 -13.25 2.88
C TYR A 223 0.70 -14.13 3.90
N ASP A 224 2.02 -14.06 3.89
CA ASP A 224 2.91 -14.77 4.78
C ASP A 224 3.64 -13.74 5.64
N ASP A 225 3.29 -13.69 6.93
CA ASP A 225 3.86 -12.76 7.90
C ASP A 225 5.29 -13.14 8.35
N GLY A 226 5.84 -14.25 7.87
CA GLY A 226 7.26 -14.61 8.01
C GLY A 226 7.68 -15.14 9.37
N GLU A 227 6.77 -15.26 10.35
CA GLU A 227 7.10 -15.75 11.70
C GLU A 227 6.63 -17.19 11.95
N HIS A 228 7.38 -18.16 11.46
CA HIS A 228 7.22 -19.56 11.85
C HIS A 228 8.57 -20.20 12.20
N GLY A 229 8.85 -20.31 13.50
CA GLY A 229 9.90 -21.16 14.05
C GLY A 229 10.86 -20.43 14.99
N GLY A 230 10.86 -20.81 16.28
CA GLY A 230 11.87 -20.38 17.23
C GLY A 230 13.27 -20.81 16.78
N GLY A 231 14.10 -19.84 16.43
CA GLY A 231 15.49 -20.02 16.02
C GLY A 231 16.16 -18.66 15.85
N SER A 232 17.16 -18.42 16.68
CA SER A 232 18.01 -17.22 16.73
C SER A 232 18.47 -16.71 15.35
N GLY A 233 18.28 -15.42 15.08
CA GLY A 233 19.01 -14.68 14.04
C GLY A 233 18.31 -13.41 13.61
N GLY A 234 18.78 -12.24 14.06
CA GLY A 234 18.21 -10.95 13.73
C GLY A 234 18.31 -10.59 12.23
N GLY A 235 17.19 -10.11 11.69
CA GLY A 235 17.04 -9.53 10.35
C GLY A 235 15.55 -9.34 10.11
N GLY A 236 15.08 -8.10 9.99
CA GLY A 236 13.65 -7.74 10.05
C GLY A 236 12.75 -8.64 9.21
N ALA A 237 11.63 -9.09 9.80
CA ALA A 237 10.63 -9.91 9.14
C ALA A 237 10.03 -9.14 7.94
N SER A 238 10.61 -9.31 6.76
CA SER A 238 9.97 -8.91 5.52
C SER A 238 8.93 -9.97 5.19
N GLY A 239 7.65 -9.65 5.39
CA GLY A 239 6.56 -10.52 4.95
C GLY A 239 6.66 -10.86 3.46
N GLY A 240 5.96 -11.92 3.05
CA GLY A 240 5.92 -12.40 1.69
C GLY A 240 4.50 -12.62 1.20
N LEU A 241 4.36 -12.83 -0.10
CA LEU A 241 3.13 -13.33 -0.70
C LEU A 241 3.28 -14.81 -1.03
N LEU A 242 2.24 -15.57 -0.79
CA LEU A 242 2.08 -16.91 -1.35
C LEU A 242 1.11 -16.79 -2.51
N PHE A 243 1.47 -17.32 -3.67
CA PHE A 243 0.56 -17.37 -4.81
C PHE A 243 0.56 -18.76 -5.45
N MET A 244 -0.61 -19.16 -5.91
CA MET A 244 -0.86 -20.48 -6.50
C MET A 244 -1.15 -20.33 -7.99
N THR A 245 -0.48 -21.11 -8.82
CA THR A 245 -0.85 -21.38 -10.22
C THR A 245 -1.72 -22.63 -10.28
N ASP A 246 -2.14 -23.08 -11.47
CA ASP A 246 -2.94 -24.30 -11.59
C ASP A 246 -2.15 -25.58 -11.20
N THR A 247 -0.82 -25.49 -11.08
CA THR A 247 0.10 -26.63 -10.90
C THR A 247 1.17 -26.45 -9.82
N ALA A 248 1.36 -25.25 -9.27
CA ALA A 248 2.41 -24.99 -8.29
C ALA A 248 2.10 -23.83 -7.32
N LEU A 249 2.65 -23.93 -6.12
CA LEU A 249 2.60 -22.90 -5.08
C LEU A 249 3.97 -22.23 -4.97
N TYR A 250 3.98 -20.90 -4.95
CA TYR A 250 5.17 -20.08 -4.85
C TYR A 250 5.13 -19.16 -3.65
N ARG A 251 6.32 -18.81 -3.15
CA ARG A 251 6.55 -17.74 -2.19
C ARG A 251 7.28 -16.59 -2.88
N LEU A 252 6.78 -15.37 -2.71
CA LEU A 252 7.39 -14.14 -3.18
C LEU A 252 7.80 -13.29 -1.97
N PRO A 253 9.10 -13.17 -1.67
CA PRO A 253 9.59 -12.24 -0.65
C PRO A 253 9.32 -10.80 -1.09
N LEU A 254 8.77 -9.96 -0.21
CA LEU A 254 8.53 -8.53 -0.51
C LEU A 254 9.69 -7.63 -0.06
N GLY A 255 10.65 -8.15 0.72
CA GLY A 255 11.76 -7.38 1.29
C GLY A 255 12.92 -7.10 0.34
N ASP A 256 12.99 -7.80 -0.80
CA ASP A 256 14.03 -7.64 -1.81
C ASP A 256 13.38 -7.53 -3.19
N PRO A 257 13.45 -6.36 -3.87
CA PRO A 257 12.84 -6.18 -5.19
C PRO A 257 13.52 -7.02 -6.29
N ALA A 258 14.72 -7.56 -6.04
CA ALA A 258 15.39 -8.48 -6.96
C ALA A 258 15.01 -9.96 -6.71
N ALA A 259 14.34 -10.27 -5.59
CA ALA A 259 13.95 -11.64 -5.28
C ALA A 259 12.81 -12.11 -6.19
N GLY A 260 13.10 -13.14 -6.99
CA GLY A 260 12.09 -13.84 -7.78
C GLY A 260 11.19 -14.75 -6.93
N PRO A 261 10.12 -15.30 -7.53
CA PRO A 261 9.22 -16.22 -6.86
C PRO A 261 9.93 -17.57 -6.67
N LEU A 262 9.86 -18.08 -5.44
CA LEU A 262 10.46 -19.34 -5.02
C LEU A 262 9.40 -20.44 -5.05
N LEU A 263 9.67 -21.52 -5.77
CA LEU A 263 8.79 -22.69 -5.79
C LEU A 263 8.78 -23.33 -4.40
N LEU A 264 7.60 -23.37 -3.76
CA LEU A 264 7.42 -23.99 -2.45
C LEU A 264 6.93 -25.43 -2.58
N ALA A 265 5.97 -25.68 -3.48
CA ALA A 265 5.41 -27.01 -3.71
C ALA A 265 4.81 -27.15 -5.10
N GLY A 266 4.76 -28.37 -5.62
CA GLY A 266 4.24 -28.65 -6.95
C GLY A 266 5.28 -28.50 -8.04
N ARG A 267 4.85 -28.55 -9.30
CA ARG A 267 5.75 -28.39 -10.44
C ARG A 267 4.99 -27.74 -11.59
N GLU A 268 5.44 -26.56 -11.97
CA GLU A 268 4.81 -25.76 -13.02
C GLU A 268 4.64 -26.56 -14.31
N GLY A 269 3.43 -26.51 -14.88
CA GLY A 269 3.07 -27.21 -16.11
C GLY A 269 2.91 -28.73 -15.96
N ALA A 270 3.14 -29.31 -14.77
CA ALA A 270 2.99 -30.74 -14.52
C ALA A 270 1.79 -31.02 -13.61
N ARG A 271 0.64 -31.31 -14.23
CA ARG A 271 -0.58 -31.67 -13.51
C ARG A 271 -0.50 -33.07 -12.89
N GLY A 272 -1.14 -33.24 -11.73
CA GLY A 272 -1.29 -34.53 -11.06
C GLY A 272 -1.71 -34.38 -9.60
N ALA A 273 -1.96 -35.49 -8.93
CA ALA A 273 -2.42 -35.48 -7.53
C ALA A 273 -1.39 -36.05 -6.53
N ALA A 274 -0.15 -36.29 -6.97
CA ALA A 274 0.90 -36.87 -6.13
C ALA A 274 1.17 -36.00 -4.89
N THR A 275 1.15 -36.62 -3.71
CA THR A 275 1.62 -36.02 -2.46
C THR A 275 3.14 -36.17 -2.36
N GLY A 276 3.79 -35.38 -1.51
CA GLY A 276 5.24 -35.43 -1.35
C GLY A 276 5.84 -34.09 -0.96
N ALA A 277 7.17 -34.03 -0.84
CA ALA A 277 7.88 -32.81 -0.48
C ALA A 277 8.12 -31.93 -1.72
N GLY A 278 7.87 -30.63 -1.59
CA GLY A 278 8.28 -29.62 -2.55
C GLY A 278 7.93 -29.96 -4.00
N ALA A 279 8.98 -30.08 -4.84
CA ALA A 279 8.86 -30.32 -6.27
C ALA A 279 8.43 -31.75 -6.66
N ASP A 280 8.35 -32.69 -5.72
CA ASP A 280 7.84 -34.05 -5.97
C ASP A 280 6.32 -34.11 -5.90
N ALA A 281 5.69 -33.18 -5.17
CA ALA A 281 4.25 -33.04 -5.14
C ALA A 281 3.69 -32.54 -6.48
N ARG A 282 2.40 -32.78 -6.71
CA ARG A 282 1.66 -32.29 -7.87
C ARG A 282 0.31 -31.72 -7.45
N PHE A 283 -0.15 -30.74 -8.23
CA PHE A 283 -1.50 -30.19 -8.18
C PHE A 283 -2.18 -30.41 -9.53
N ASN A 284 -3.49 -30.64 -9.52
CA ASN A 284 -4.27 -30.91 -10.73
C ASN A 284 -5.36 -29.86 -10.92
N SER A 285 -4.99 -28.63 -11.30
CA SER A 285 -5.91 -27.48 -11.36
C SER A 285 -6.24 -26.94 -9.97
N ALA A 286 -5.20 -26.53 -9.25
CA ALA A 286 -5.36 -25.83 -7.97
C ALA A 286 -6.06 -24.47 -8.14
N TYR A 287 -6.89 -24.13 -7.15
CA TYR A 287 -7.72 -22.93 -7.13
C TYR A 287 -8.00 -22.48 -5.69
N GLY A 288 -7.80 -21.20 -5.42
CA GLY A 288 -7.92 -20.59 -4.10
C GLY A 288 -6.89 -21.12 -3.10
N ILE A 289 -6.36 -20.25 -2.25
CA ILE A 289 -5.53 -20.66 -1.12
C ILE A 289 -5.88 -19.85 0.12
N VAL A 290 -5.70 -20.48 1.27
CA VAL A 290 -5.69 -19.79 2.57
C VAL A 290 -4.56 -20.36 3.42
N ARG A 291 -3.93 -19.51 4.21
CA ARG A 291 -2.89 -19.89 5.17
C ARG A 291 -3.49 -19.90 6.57
N ASP A 292 -3.19 -20.91 7.38
CA ASP A 292 -3.59 -20.95 8.79
C ASP A 292 -2.57 -20.25 9.71
N GLY A 293 -2.88 -20.17 11.01
CA GLY A 293 -1.99 -19.59 12.02
C GLY A 293 -0.71 -20.40 12.29
N GLU A 294 -0.64 -21.65 11.83
CA GLU A 294 0.55 -22.51 11.93
C GLU A 294 1.44 -22.43 10.68
N GLY A 295 1.04 -21.65 9.68
CA GLY A 295 1.79 -21.47 8.44
C GLY A 295 1.52 -22.55 7.39
N ASN A 296 0.55 -23.45 7.62
CA ASN A 296 0.10 -24.39 6.60
C ASN A 296 -0.78 -23.66 5.58
N VAL A 297 -0.64 -24.03 4.31
CA VAL A 297 -1.48 -23.54 3.22
C VAL A 297 -2.48 -24.62 2.84
N TYR A 298 -3.75 -24.24 2.73
CA TYR A 298 -4.82 -25.09 2.23
C TYR A 298 -5.26 -24.58 0.87
N ALA A 299 -5.30 -25.48 -0.11
CA ALA A 299 -5.64 -25.18 -1.49
C ALA A 299 -6.71 -26.15 -2.01
N SER A 300 -7.71 -25.64 -2.73
CA SER A 300 -8.65 -26.53 -3.41
C SER A 300 -8.00 -27.03 -4.69
N ASP A 301 -7.99 -28.35 -4.90
CA ASP A 301 -7.49 -28.98 -6.12
C ASP A 301 -8.67 -29.62 -6.85
N LEU A 302 -9.11 -28.93 -7.90
CA LEU A 302 -10.36 -29.23 -8.60
C LEU A 302 -10.27 -30.50 -9.42
N GLY A 303 -9.15 -30.73 -10.11
CA GLY A 303 -8.95 -31.95 -10.89
C GLY A 303 -8.71 -33.16 -10.00
N ALA A 304 -8.17 -32.98 -8.79
CA ALA A 304 -8.08 -34.04 -7.79
C ALA A 304 -9.35 -34.20 -6.94
N ASN A 305 -10.32 -33.28 -7.02
CA ASN A 305 -11.50 -33.20 -6.16
C ASN A 305 -11.16 -33.30 -4.66
N SER A 306 -10.12 -32.59 -4.25
CA SER A 306 -9.56 -32.70 -2.91
C SER A 306 -9.08 -31.35 -2.38
N LEU A 307 -9.07 -31.22 -1.05
CA LEU A 307 -8.37 -30.14 -0.38
C LEU A 307 -6.93 -30.60 -0.13
N ARG A 308 -5.97 -29.82 -0.60
CA ARG A 308 -4.54 -30.06 -0.42
C ARG A 308 -4.05 -29.22 0.74
N ARG A 309 -3.28 -29.82 1.64
CA ARG A 309 -2.53 -29.11 2.68
C ARG A 309 -1.07 -29.10 2.27
N VAL A 310 -0.44 -27.93 2.33
CA VAL A 310 1.00 -27.73 2.18
C VAL A 310 1.53 -27.26 3.52
N ALA A 311 2.40 -28.05 4.14
CA ALA A 311 3.08 -27.65 5.37
C ALA A 311 4.12 -26.55 5.09
N ALA A 312 4.60 -25.87 6.15
CA ALA A 312 5.57 -24.79 6.03
C ALA A 312 6.90 -25.23 5.37
N ASP A 313 7.25 -26.51 5.45
CA ASP A 313 8.42 -27.12 4.79
C ASP A 313 8.18 -27.48 3.31
N GLY A 314 7.00 -27.19 2.77
CA GLY A 314 6.61 -27.52 1.39
C GLY A 314 6.04 -28.94 1.21
N THR A 315 5.86 -29.72 2.28
CA THR A 315 5.26 -31.05 2.19
C THR A 315 3.77 -30.98 1.88
N VAL A 316 3.35 -31.63 0.79
CA VAL A 316 1.95 -31.68 0.34
C VAL A 316 1.28 -32.99 0.74
N SER A 317 0.12 -32.89 1.39
CA SER A 317 -0.79 -34.00 1.71
C SER A 317 -2.23 -33.71 1.27
N SER A 318 -3.08 -34.72 1.17
CA SER A 318 -4.53 -34.52 1.04
C SER A 318 -5.14 -34.33 2.42
N ALA A 319 -5.79 -33.18 2.65
CA ALA A 319 -6.49 -32.86 3.89
C ALA A 319 -7.92 -33.40 3.90
N ALA A 320 -8.59 -33.37 2.74
CA ALA A 320 -9.92 -33.93 2.53
C ALA A 320 -10.11 -34.30 1.06
N ALA A 321 -11.02 -35.24 0.78
CA ALA A 321 -11.33 -35.72 -0.57
C ALA A 321 -12.85 -35.68 -0.82
N GLY A 322 -13.25 -35.80 -2.08
CA GLY A 322 -14.67 -35.78 -2.47
C GLY A 322 -15.27 -34.37 -2.58
N LEU A 323 -14.42 -33.35 -2.64
CA LEU A 323 -14.79 -31.93 -2.64
C LEU A 323 -15.00 -31.42 -4.08
N ARG A 324 -15.92 -32.06 -4.81
CA ARG A 324 -16.20 -31.68 -6.21
C ARG A 324 -16.75 -30.25 -6.27
N GLY A 325 -16.16 -29.41 -7.12
CA GLY A 325 -16.62 -28.04 -7.33
C GLY A 325 -16.39 -27.10 -6.15
N SER A 326 -15.61 -27.51 -5.14
CA SER A 326 -15.22 -26.66 -4.02
C SER A 326 -14.03 -25.76 -4.40
N LEU A 327 -14.16 -24.47 -4.16
CA LEU A 327 -13.28 -23.37 -4.51
C LEU A 327 -13.01 -22.49 -3.28
N ASP A 328 -12.08 -21.57 -3.42
CA ASP A 328 -11.90 -20.40 -2.53
C ASP A 328 -12.07 -20.69 -1.04
N PRO A 329 -11.06 -21.32 -0.41
CA PRO A 329 -11.08 -21.61 1.01
C PRO A 329 -11.00 -20.34 1.86
N ALA A 330 -11.77 -20.30 2.94
CA ALA A 330 -11.73 -19.24 3.95
C ALA A 330 -11.80 -19.85 5.36
N ILE A 331 -10.96 -19.38 6.27
CA ILE A 331 -10.98 -19.81 7.68
C ILE A 331 -12.06 -19.00 8.41
N LEU A 332 -12.96 -19.71 9.09
CA LEU A 332 -14.01 -19.12 9.93
C LEU A 332 -13.48 -18.85 11.35
N PRO A 333 -14.12 -17.96 12.13
CA PRO A 333 -13.71 -17.63 13.49
C PRO A 333 -13.56 -18.83 14.44
N ASN A 334 -14.36 -19.88 14.23
CA ASN A 334 -14.31 -21.14 14.99
C ASN A 334 -13.20 -22.12 14.54
N GLY A 335 -12.35 -21.74 13.57
CA GLY A 335 -11.30 -22.60 13.00
C GLY A 335 -11.80 -23.63 11.97
N CYS A 336 -13.08 -23.61 11.60
CA CYS A 336 -13.58 -24.38 10.45
C CYS A 336 -13.12 -23.74 9.14
N LEU A 337 -13.06 -24.54 8.08
CA LEU A 337 -12.74 -24.09 6.74
C LEU A 337 -13.99 -24.09 5.87
N ALA A 338 -14.42 -22.91 5.42
CA ALA A 338 -15.47 -22.76 4.43
C ALA A 338 -14.89 -22.81 3.01
N LEU A 339 -15.57 -23.51 2.11
CA LEU A 339 -15.23 -23.64 0.71
C LEU A 339 -16.43 -23.18 -0.12
N CYS A 340 -16.22 -22.26 -1.04
CA CYS A 340 -17.25 -21.82 -1.98
C CYS A 340 -17.54 -22.94 -2.98
N ARG A 341 -18.79 -23.11 -3.42
CA ARG A 341 -19.11 -24.16 -4.39
C ARG A 341 -19.56 -23.60 -5.74
N THR A 342 -19.15 -24.28 -6.82
CA THR A 342 -19.57 -23.93 -8.19
C THR A 342 -21.06 -24.10 -8.44
N ASP A 343 -21.70 -25.04 -7.74
CA ASP A 343 -23.14 -25.31 -7.82
C ASP A 343 -23.98 -24.49 -6.82
N GLY A 344 -23.33 -23.61 -6.04
CA GLY A 344 -23.96 -22.73 -5.07
C GLY A 344 -23.72 -23.13 -3.62
N GLY A 345 -23.74 -22.15 -2.73
CA GLY A 345 -23.56 -22.38 -1.30
C GLY A 345 -22.10 -22.55 -0.86
N LEU A 346 -21.97 -23.08 0.36
CA LEU A 346 -20.70 -23.34 1.02
C LEU A 346 -20.60 -24.81 1.43
N HIS A 347 -19.41 -25.37 1.38
CA HIS A 347 -19.06 -26.61 2.05
C HIS A 347 -18.12 -26.27 3.22
N VAL A 348 -18.48 -26.65 4.45
CA VAL A 348 -17.72 -26.30 5.65
C VAL A 348 -17.11 -27.55 6.27
N LEU A 349 -15.82 -27.48 6.57
CA LEU A 349 -15.02 -28.56 7.16
C LEU A 349 -14.51 -28.16 8.55
N GLY A 350 -14.84 -28.94 9.57
CA GLY A 350 -14.36 -28.77 10.94
C GLY A 350 -12.93 -29.29 11.11
N LEU A 351 -11.95 -28.53 10.62
CA LEU A 351 -10.53 -28.90 10.68
C LEU A 351 -9.81 -28.38 11.95
N GLY A 352 -10.43 -27.45 12.69
CA GLY A 352 -9.82 -26.89 13.92
C GLY A 352 -8.56 -26.07 13.65
N LEU A 353 -8.54 -25.32 12.55
CA LEU A 353 -7.41 -24.52 12.12
C LEU A 353 -7.15 -23.37 13.09
N LYS A 354 -5.86 -23.12 13.39
CA LYS A 354 -5.49 -21.90 14.11
C LYS A 354 -5.75 -20.68 13.24
N LEU A 355 -6.29 -19.63 13.83
CA LEU A 355 -6.55 -18.40 13.13
C LEU A 355 -5.22 -17.72 12.73
N PRO A 356 -5.10 -17.22 11.49
CA PRO A 356 -4.01 -16.33 11.10
C PRO A 356 -3.99 -15.08 11.96
N ARG A 357 -2.82 -14.50 12.21
CA ARG A 357 -2.69 -13.29 13.04
C ARG A 357 -3.50 -12.10 12.54
N LEU A 358 -3.63 -11.96 11.22
CA LEU A 358 -4.36 -10.87 10.57
C LEU A 358 -5.89 -11.14 10.48
N HIS A 359 -6.36 -12.28 10.99
CA HIS A 359 -7.78 -12.61 10.98
C HIS A 359 -8.55 -11.71 11.96
N ALA A 360 -9.75 -11.25 11.58
CA ALA A 360 -10.52 -10.31 12.41
C ALA A 360 -10.91 -10.86 13.81
N ALA A 361 -11.05 -12.18 13.93
CA ALA A 361 -11.32 -12.87 15.19
C ALA A 361 -10.05 -13.34 15.94
N ALA A 362 -8.86 -13.08 15.40
CA ALA A 362 -7.62 -13.37 16.12
C ALA A 362 -7.46 -12.42 17.31
N PRO A 363 -6.72 -12.81 18.36
CA PRO A 363 -6.38 -11.92 19.46
C PRO A 363 -5.81 -10.59 18.91
N PRO A 364 -6.15 -9.44 19.52
CA PRO A 364 -5.63 -8.15 19.07
C PRO A 364 -4.11 -8.22 18.94
N LEU A 365 -3.60 -7.75 17.79
CA LEU A 365 -2.16 -7.58 17.64
C LEU A 365 -1.68 -6.70 18.80
N PRO A 366 -0.60 -7.08 19.52
CA PRO A 366 -0.01 -6.18 20.48
C PRO A 366 0.28 -4.85 19.76
N PRO A 367 0.07 -3.70 20.43
CA PRO A 367 0.35 -2.42 19.81
C PRO A 367 1.77 -2.49 19.23
N PRO A 368 1.98 -2.07 17.97
CA PRO A 368 3.32 -2.04 17.43
C PRO A 368 4.20 -1.34 18.45
N PRO A 369 5.41 -1.87 18.76
CA PRO A 369 6.33 -1.16 19.63
C PRO A 369 6.39 0.28 19.09
N PRO A 370 6.30 1.31 19.97
CA PRO A 370 6.26 2.70 19.53
C PRO A 370 7.33 2.83 18.47
N ALA A 371 6.91 3.19 17.25
CA ALA A 371 7.81 3.20 16.11
C ALA A 371 9.06 3.93 16.59
N GLY A 372 10.15 3.19 16.74
CA GLY A 372 11.42 3.80 17.08
C GLY A 372 11.60 4.92 16.08
N PRO A 373 12.22 6.05 16.47
CA PRO A 373 12.47 7.13 15.52
C PRO A 373 12.99 6.49 14.23
N PRO A 374 12.43 6.84 13.06
CA PRO A 374 12.79 6.21 11.79
C PRO A 374 14.32 6.13 11.74
N PRO A 375 14.90 5.02 11.25
CA PRO A 375 16.34 4.85 11.25
C PRO A 375 16.96 6.13 10.72
N ARG A 376 17.82 6.76 11.54
CA ARG A 376 18.48 8.02 11.19
C ARG A 376 19.34 7.75 9.97
N THR A 377 18.79 8.01 8.79
CA THR A 377 19.53 8.01 7.55
C THR A 377 19.91 9.45 7.28
N LEU A 378 21.13 9.66 6.78
CA LEU A 378 21.61 11.00 6.48
C LEU A 378 20.63 11.77 5.56
N PRO A 379 20.04 11.18 4.49
CA PRO A 379 19.05 11.87 3.67
C PRO A 379 17.77 12.27 4.44
N ALA A 380 17.27 11.43 5.35
CA ALA A 380 16.09 11.75 6.15
C ALA A 380 16.38 12.84 7.19
N ASP A 381 17.54 12.78 7.84
CA ASP A 381 17.98 13.80 8.80
C ASP A 381 18.24 15.15 8.11
N MET A 382 18.84 15.15 6.91
CA MET A 382 19.03 16.36 6.10
C MET A 382 17.70 16.91 5.56
N CYS A 383 16.74 16.06 5.19
CA CYS A 383 15.40 16.51 4.83
C CYS A 383 14.68 17.15 6.03
N ALA A 384 14.83 16.58 7.23
CA ALA A 384 14.28 17.14 8.46
C ALA A 384 14.95 18.47 8.83
N LEU A 385 16.26 18.60 8.61
CA LEU A 385 16.99 19.85 8.78
C LEU A 385 16.47 20.94 7.83
N LEU A 386 16.24 20.60 6.56
CA LEU A 386 15.65 21.53 5.58
C LEU A 386 14.20 21.92 5.92
N GLY A 387 13.43 21.03 6.55
CA GLY A 387 12.05 21.33 6.98
C GLY A 387 11.95 22.25 8.20
N ARG A 388 13.04 22.41 8.97
CA ARG A 388 13.09 23.25 10.19
C ARG A 388 13.49 24.70 9.92
N GLN A 389 13.62 25.08 8.66
CA GLN A 389 14.09 26.41 8.28
C GLN A 389 13.07 27.51 8.57
N PRO A 390 13.51 28.69 9.08
CA PRO A 390 14.87 29.00 9.51
C PRO A 390 15.24 28.28 10.81
N ASP A 391 16.38 27.59 10.83
CA ASP A 391 16.93 27.01 12.05
C ASP A 391 18.09 27.87 12.61
N ALA A 392 18.57 27.54 13.81
CA ALA A 392 19.62 28.29 14.50
C ALA A 392 21.01 28.22 13.85
N PHE A 393 21.22 27.31 12.89
CA PHE A 393 22.47 27.02 12.21
C PHE A 393 22.48 27.42 10.73
N ALA A 394 21.33 27.80 10.17
CA ALA A 394 21.25 28.34 8.82
C ALA A 394 22.02 29.67 8.71
N ASP A 395 23.08 29.68 7.90
CA ASP A 395 24.06 30.75 7.79
C ASP A 395 23.96 31.52 6.45
N VAL A 396 23.09 31.08 5.55
CA VAL A 396 22.81 31.74 4.27
C VAL A 396 21.32 31.81 3.99
N ALA A 397 20.89 32.95 3.46
CA ALA A 397 19.53 33.19 2.98
C ALA A 397 19.58 33.47 1.47
N ILE A 398 18.82 32.72 0.68
CA ILE A 398 18.79 32.84 -0.78
C ILE A 398 17.43 33.37 -1.19
N GLU A 399 17.41 34.54 -1.82
CA GLU A 399 16.20 35.17 -2.35
C GLU A 399 15.96 34.73 -3.80
N VAL A 400 14.79 34.12 -4.03
CA VAL A 400 14.35 33.61 -5.34
C VAL A 400 12.90 34.01 -5.58
N SER A 401 12.64 34.78 -6.64
CA SER A 401 11.30 35.30 -6.97
C SER A 401 10.55 35.96 -5.79
N GLY A 402 11.27 36.64 -4.88
CA GLY A 402 10.68 37.25 -3.68
C GLY A 402 10.41 36.29 -2.51
N ARG A 403 10.71 35.00 -2.65
CA ARG A 403 10.73 34.02 -1.54
C ARG A 403 12.14 33.89 -0.99
N THR A 404 12.28 33.86 0.33
CA THR A 404 13.56 33.64 1.02
C THR A 404 13.69 32.17 1.42
N PHE A 405 14.82 31.56 1.08
CA PHE A 405 15.17 30.18 1.45
C PHE A 405 16.37 30.21 2.38
N HIS A 406 16.22 29.70 3.60
CA HIS A 406 17.33 29.56 4.54
C HIS A 406 18.03 28.22 4.30
N ALA A 407 19.36 28.24 4.28
CA ALA A 407 20.17 27.07 4.00
C ALA A 407 21.52 27.12 4.71
N HIS A 408 22.31 26.07 4.51
CA HIS A 408 23.64 25.89 5.09
C HIS A 408 24.70 26.00 4.00
N SER A 409 25.61 26.96 4.13
CA SER A 409 26.68 27.26 3.18
C SER A 409 27.56 26.04 2.89
N ALA A 410 27.86 25.25 3.92
CA ALA A 410 28.65 24.02 3.80
C ALA A 410 27.98 22.95 2.92
N VAL A 411 26.66 22.77 3.06
CA VAL A 411 25.90 21.78 2.27
C VAL A 411 25.83 22.22 0.81
N LEU A 412 25.58 23.51 0.57
CA LEU A 412 25.54 24.08 -0.77
C LEU A 412 26.91 23.97 -1.48
N ALA A 413 27.99 24.37 -0.82
CA ALA A 413 29.35 24.35 -1.38
C ALA A 413 29.90 22.92 -1.57
N ALA A 414 29.46 21.96 -0.76
CA ALA A 414 29.84 20.55 -0.93
C ALA A 414 29.18 19.94 -2.18
N ARG A 415 27.98 20.38 -2.52
CA ARG A 415 27.13 19.75 -3.56
C ARG A 415 27.09 20.52 -4.88
N SER A 416 27.63 21.74 -4.93
CA SER A 416 27.63 22.60 -6.11
C SER A 416 28.90 23.46 -6.16
N ASP A 417 29.65 23.35 -7.25
CA ASP A 417 30.84 24.18 -7.47
C ASP A 417 30.48 25.66 -7.67
N TYR A 418 29.27 25.94 -8.18
CA TYR A 418 28.73 27.31 -8.26
C TYR A 418 28.65 27.91 -6.86
N TRP A 419 27.99 27.23 -5.92
CA TRP A 419 27.87 27.74 -4.56
C TRP A 419 29.22 27.79 -3.83
N ARG A 420 30.14 26.85 -4.11
CA ARG A 420 31.51 26.90 -3.58
C ARG A 420 32.24 28.18 -4.00
N GLN A 421 32.07 28.60 -5.25
CA GLN A 421 32.66 29.85 -5.77
C GLN A 421 31.94 31.09 -5.22
N CYS A 422 30.60 31.09 -5.19
CA CYS A 422 29.80 32.19 -4.66
C CYS A 422 30.08 32.47 -3.18
N LEU A 423 30.21 31.41 -2.38
CA LEU A 423 30.44 31.52 -0.94
C LEU A 423 31.91 31.73 -0.59
N GLY A 424 32.83 31.41 -1.51
CA GLY A 424 34.27 31.58 -1.39
C GLY A 424 34.81 32.97 -1.75
N GLY A 425 33.93 33.91 -2.15
CA GLY A 425 34.29 35.31 -2.40
C GLY A 425 34.65 35.67 -3.85
N ALA A 426 34.33 34.81 -4.83
CA ALA A 426 34.68 35.05 -6.24
C ALA A 426 33.58 35.73 -7.08
N CYS A 427 32.42 36.05 -6.50
CA CYS A 427 31.31 36.66 -7.26
C CYS A 427 31.27 38.19 -7.25
N ASP A 428 32.18 38.86 -6.52
CA ASP A 428 32.34 40.31 -6.58
C ASP A 428 33.72 40.66 -7.12
N ALA A 429 33.90 40.53 -8.43
CA ALA A 429 35.03 41.13 -9.12
C ALA A 429 34.68 42.58 -9.50
N ASP A 430 34.54 43.45 -8.49
CA ASP A 430 34.97 44.85 -8.62
C ASP A 430 35.09 45.54 -7.25
N SER A 431 36.15 46.34 -7.12
CA SER A 431 36.51 47.28 -6.03
C SER A 431 37.26 46.77 -4.77
N GLY A 432 38.53 47.19 -4.69
CA GLY A 432 39.04 47.98 -3.56
C GLY A 432 39.58 47.23 -2.34
N ALA A 433 40.91 47.13 -2.26
CA ALA A 433 41.63 46.78 -1.05
C ALA A 433 41.29 47.74 0.12
N GLY A 434 40.83 47.20 1.25
CA GLY A 434 40.55 47.97 2.46
C GLY A 434 40.24 47.11 3.67
N SER A 435 41.00 47.33 4.74
CA SER A 435 40.90 46.71 6.07
C SER A 435 39.49 46.69 6.67
N GLY A 436 39.08 45.60 7.33
CA GLY A 436 37.82 45.57 8.09
C GLY A 436 37.50 44.27 8.85
N SER A 437 38.36 43.86 9.78
CA SER A 437 38.23 42.62 10.58
C SER A 437 37.12 42.62 11.66
N GLN A 438 36.12 43.50 11.58
CA GLN A 438 34.91 43.44 12.43
C GLN A 438 33.61 43.58 11.62
N GLN A 439 33.63 44.31 10.49
CA GLN A 439 32.51 44.34 9.54
C GLN A 439 32.34 43.00 8.80
N GLN A 440 33.43 42.27 8.54
CA GLN A 440 33.37 40.93 7.94
C GLN A 440 32.74 39.88 8.88
N GLN A 441 32.89 40.01 10.21
CA GLN A 441 32.27 39.07 11.16
C GLN A 441 30.76 39.31 11.34
N GLN A 442 30.28 40.55 11.21
CA GLN A 442 28.83 40.82 11.18
C GLN A 442 28.20 40.50 9.81
N GLN A 443 28.92 40.66 8.69
CA GLN A 443 28.44 40.22 7.38
C GLN A 443 28.40 38.69 7.22
N GLN A 444 29.23 37.94 7.95
CA GLN A 444 29.17 36.48 7.97
C GLN A 444 27.90 35.93 8.65
N GLN A 445 27.24 36.71 9.52
CA GLN A 445 26.14 36.22 10.34
C GLN A 445 24.81 36.11 9.58
N GLN A 446 24.65 36.77 8.42
CA GLN A 446 23.49 36.62 7.53
C GLN A 446 23.89 36.90 6.08
N ARG A 447 24.53 35.93 5.40
CA ARG A 447 24.81 36.08 3.96
C ARG A 447 23.52 35.95 3.16
N ARG A 448 23.07 37.06 2.57
CA ARG A 448 21.93 37.10 1.64
C ARG A 448 22.42 37.02 0.20
N LEU A 449 21.99 36.01 -0.53
CA LEU A 449 22.31 35.79 -1.95
C LEU A 449 21.02 35.91 -2.77
N SER A 450 21.12 36.38 -4.01
CA SER A 450 19.97 36.46 -4.91
C SER A 450 20.20 35.56 -6.13
N LEU A 451 19.16 34.82 -6.54
CA LEU A 451 19.15 34.07 -7.79
C LEU A 451 18.16 34.70 -8.77
N PRO A 452 18.58 35.73 -9.53
CA PRO A 452 17.70 36.38 -10.49
C PRO A 452 17.25 35.40 -11.59
N GLY A 453 16.00 35.55 -12.05
CA GLY A 453 15.43 34.73 -13.12
C GLY A 453 15.12 33.27 -12.78
N ALA A 454 15.38 32.82 -11.54
CA ALA A 454 14.93 31.49 -11.10
C ALA A 454 13.49 31.56 -10.57
N GLU A 455 12.72 30.51 -10.82
CA GLU A 455 11.40 30.30 -10.20
C GLU A 455 11.55 29.62 -8.84
N ALA A 456 10.85 30.13 -7.82
CA ALA A 456 10.94 29.62 -6.47
C ALA A 456 10.52 28.14 -6.32
N ALA A 457 9.51 27.69 -7.08
CA ALA A 457 9.07 26.29 -7.04
C ALA A 457 10.12 25.33 -7.62
N ALA A 458 10.79 25.72 -8.72
CA ALA A 458 11.91 24.97 -9.27
C ALA A 458 13.11 24.95 -8.31
N PHE A 459 13.42 26.10 -7.68
CA PHE A 459 14.51 26.17 -6.71
C PHE A 459 14.27 25.31 -5.46
N GLU A 460 13.02 25.16 -5.02
CA GLU A 460 12.66 24.29 -3.90
C GLU A 460 13.00 22.81 -4.17
N VAL A 461 12.75 22.35 -5.41
CA VAL A 461 13.12 21.00 -5.87
C VAL A 461 14.64 20.83 -5.92
N VAL A 462 15.36 21.85 -6.42
CA VAL A 462 16.83 21.86 -6.42
C VAL A 462 17.40 21.81 -5.01
N LEU A 463 16.85 22.60 -4.09
CA LEU A 463 17.32 22.66 -2.71
C LEU A 463 17.10 21.33 -2.00
N ARG A 464 15.95 20.67 -2.23
CA ARG A 464 15.70 19.31 -1.74
C ARG A 464 16.73 18.32 -2.26
N PHE A 465 17.05 18.34 -3.56
CA PHE A 465 18.08 17.48 -4.15
C PHE A 465 19.46 17.71 -3.53
N VAL A 466 19.83 18.98 -3.29
CA VAL A 466 21.11 19.34 -2.67
C VAL A 466 21.24 18.70 -1.28
N TYR A 467 20.17 18.70 -0.48
CA TYR A 467 20.18 18.16 0.88
C TYR A 467 20.09 16.63 0.95
N THR A 468 19.29 16.01 0.08
CA THR A 468 18.92 14.60 0.23
C THR A 468 19.55 13.68 -0.83
N GLY A 469 20.08 14.25 -1.91
CA GLY A 469 20.51 13.51 -3.09
C GLY A 469 19.35 12.98 -3.95
N ALA A 470 18.09 13.28 -3.60
CA ALA A 470 16.90 12.82 -4.30
C ALA A 470 15.93 13.98 -4.55
N ALA A 471 15.38 14.04 -5.76
CA ALA A 471 14.32 14.97 -6.12
C ALA A 471 13.19 14.24 -6.85
N ASP A 472 11.96 14.54 -6.44
CA ASP A 472 10.77 14.28 -7.22
C ASP A 472 10.52 15.54 -8.06
N VAL A 473 10.71 15.45 -9.38
CA VAL A 473 10.61 16.59 -10.30
C VAL A 473 9.24 16.58 -10.95
N PRO A 474 8.34 17.52 -10.62
CA PRO A 474 7.03 17.60 -11.28
C PRO A 474 7.22 17.89 -12.77
N PRO A 475 6.46 17.23 -13.69
CA PRO A 475 6.59 17.47 -15.13
C PRO A 475 6.43 18.94 -15.53
N ALA A 476 5.56 19.67 -14.84
CA ALA A 476 5.32 21.11 -15.07
C ALA A 476 6.53 22.00 -14.72
N LEU A 477 7.44 21.54 -13.86
CA LEU A 477 8.64 22.27 -13.44
C LEU A 477 9.92 21.70 -14.07
N ALA A 478 9.82 20.64 -14.87
CA ALA A 478 10.98 19.87 -15.32
C ALA A 478 11.98 20.71 -16.15
N GLU A 479 11.50 21.54 -17.08
CA GLU A 479 12.36 22.44 -17.86
C GLU A 479 13.04 23.49 -16.97
N GLY A 480 12.29 24.13 -16.07
CA GLY A 480 12.81 25.13 -15.13
C GLY A 480 13.82 24.55 -14.14
N VAL A 481 13.59 23.31 -13.65
CA VAL A 481 14.54 22.59 -12.79
C VAL A 481 15.79 22.21 -13.58
N ALA A 482 15.68 21.77 -14.84
CA ALA A 482 16.83 21.42 -15.67
C ALA A 482 17.72 22.65 -15.97
N GLU A 483 17.11 23.79 -16.32
CA GLU A 483 17.83 25.05 -16.56
C GLU A 483 18.55 25.51 -15.28
N LEU A 484 17.85 25.50 -14.15
CA LEU A 484 18.40 25.93 -12.87
C LEU A 484 19.50 24.98 -12.37
N ALA A 485 19.34 23.67 -12.53
CA ALA A 485 20.36 22.68 -12.21
C ALA A 485 21.62 22.86 -13.08
N ALA A 486 21.47 23.18 -14.37
CA ALA A 486 22.60 23.50 -15.23
C ALA A 486 23.34 24.76 -14.75
N ARG A 487 22.61 25.82 -14.41
CA ARG A 487 23.16 27.09 -13.91
C ARG A 487 23.89 26.93 -12.57
N LEU A 488 23.37 26.05 -11.70
CA LEU A 488 23.94 25.75 -10.38
C LEU A 488 24.97 24.61 -10.41
N LEU A 489 25.38 24.14 -11.60
CA LEU A 489 26.38 23.08 -11.80
C LEU A 489 26.02 21.77 -11.07
N LEU A 490 24.77 21.31 -11.25
CA LEU A 490 24.22 20.06 -10.72
C LEU A 490 23.87 19.10 -11.88
N PRO A 491 24.85 18.39 -12.45
CA PRO A 491 24.65 17.61 -13.68
C PRO A 491 23.65 16.45 -13.51
N GLU A 492 23.64 15.78 -12.35
CA GLU A 492 22.75 14.63 -12.11
C GLU A 492 21.28 15.06 -12.04
N LEU A 493 21.00 16.20 -11.39
CA LEU A 493 19.65 16.74 -11.32
C LEU A 493 19.19 17.26 -12.69
N ARG A 494 20.11 17.85 -13.46
CA ARG A 494 19.83 18.31 -14.83
C ARG A 494 19.40 17.14 -15.72
N GLU A 495 20.13 16.03 -15.68
CA GLU A 495 19.80 14.84 -16.46
C GLU A 495 18.45 14.23 -16.04
N LEU A 496 18.19 14.14 -14.74
CA LEU A 496 16.93 13.65 -14.21
C LEU A 496 15.75 14.53 -14.67
N ALA A 497 15.87 15.85 -14.54
CA ALA A 497 14.82 16.78 -14.94
C ALA A 497 14.61 16.79 -16.48
N ALA A 498 15.68 16.68 -17.27
CA ALA A 498 15.59 16.57 -18.72
C ALA A 498 14.89 15.26 -19.17
N ALA A 499 15.13 14.15 -18.46
CA ALA A 499 14.43 12.88 -18.73
C ALA A 499 12.93 12.98 -18.44
N VAL A 500 12.54 13.68 -17.35
CA VAL A 500 11.13 13.96 -17.03
C VAL A 500 10.50 14.86 -18.09
N ALA A 501 11.19 15.91 -18.54
CA ALA A 501 10.70 16.81 -19.60
C ALA A 501 10.51 16.08 -20.94
N ALA A 502 11.38 15.11 -21.25
CA ALA A 502 11.30 14.29 -22.46
C ALA A 502 10.25 13.15 -22.39
N GLY A 503 9.57 12.97 -21.24
CA GLY A 503 8.60 11.88 -21.05
C GLY A 503 9.22 10.48 -21.01
N ALA A 504 10.52 10.37 -20.70
CA ALA A 504 11.21 9.08 -20.61
C ALA A 504 10.93 8.39 -19.26
N PRO A 505 10.89 7.05 -19.19
CA PRO A 505 10.75 6.34 -17.91
C PRO A 505 11.98 6.59 -17.04
N VAL A 506 11.81 7.33 -15.94
CA VAL A 506 12.89 7.65 -14.99
C VAL A 506 12.97 6.55 -13.93
N ALA A 507 14.07 5.79 -13.90
CA ALA A 507 14.40 4.93 -12.77
C ALA A 507 14.81 5.79 -11.57
N ALA A 508 14.39 5.43 -10.36
CA ALA A 508 14.87 6.09 -9.14
C ALA A 508 16.38 5.81 -8.98
N VAL A 509 17.22 6.75 -9.43
CA VAL A 509 18.68 6.63 -9.28
C VAL A 509 19.02 6.99 -7.84
N THR A 510 19.38 5.98 -7.05
CA THR A 510 20.14 6.20 -5.82
C THR A 510 21.60 6.28 -6.25
N VAL A 511 22.21 7.47 -6.22
CA VAL A 511 23.63 7.61 -6.54
C VAL A 511 24.43 6.98 -5.40
N ALA A 512 24.92 5.76 -5.61
CA ALA A 512 25.95 5.17 -4.78
C ALA A 512 27.24 5.99 -4.94
N GLY A 513 27.83 6.39 -3.81
CA GLY A 513 29.00 7.26 -3.76
C GLY A 513 30.19 6.73 -4.57
N LEU A 514 30.96 7.68 -5.11
CA LEU A 514 32.20 7.47 -5.86
C LEU A 514 33.13 6.45 -5.17
N ALA A 515 33.54 5.44 -5.92
CA ALA A 515 34.74 4.67 -5.63
C ALA A 515 35.99 5.59 -5.72
N PRO A 516 36.90 5.57 -4.75
CA PRO A 516 38.18 6.26 -4.89
C PRO A 516 39.03 5.56 -5.95
N ALA A 517 39.60 6.36 -6.86
CA ALA A 517 40.62 5.93 -7.80
C ALA A 517 41.80 5.32 -7.02
N GLY A 518 42.09 4.04 -7.29
CA GLY A 518 43.29 3.38 -6.81
C GLY A 518 44.52 3.98 -7.48
N SER A 519 45.27 4.80 -6.74
CA SER A 519 46.66 5.09 -7.02
C SER A 519 47.52 3.88 -6.63
N ASN A 520 48.07 3.21 -7.63
CA ASN A 520 49.17 2.26 -7.45
C ASN A 520 50.36 3.00 -6.84
N ILE A 521 50.74 2.62 -5.62
CA ILE A 521 52.10 2.74 -5.10
C ILE A 521 52.53 1.33 -4.70
N THR A 522 53.20 0.65 -5.62
CA THR A 522 54.55 0.08 -5.47
C THR A 522 55.09 -0.23 -6.84
#